data_AF-A0A6C0KIV7-F1
#
_entry.id   AF-A0A6C0KIV7-F1
#
_cell.length_a   1.000
_cell.length_b   1.000
_cell.length_c   1.000
_cell.angle_alpha   90.00
_cell.angle_beta   90.00
_cell.angle_gamma   90.00
#
_symmetry.space_group_name_H-M   'P 1'
#
loop_
_entity.id
_entity.type
_entity.pdbx_description
1 polymer ?
#
loop_
_entity_poly.entity_id
_entity_poly.type
_entity_poly.pdbx_seq_one_letter_code
_entity_poly.pdbx_strand_id
1 'polypeptide(L)'
;MRGLMFSTSLFLIPTIYGFRKQQYVLSTINLITTIASLHYWREPLPGAIKNFDLVISKLAGIAYFWYGYNHLDNIHIRLAGYVNGACMLLLYHASCNTYARCLAHWKYYHMAFHVSVAIGQMLILSNELTV
;
A
#
# COMPACT_ATOMS: atom_id res chain seq x y z
N MET A 1 5.66 6.25 16.22
CA MET A 1 5.85 5.08 15.36
C MET A 1 4.72 4.06 15.49
N ARG A 2 4.13 3.86 16.68
CA ARG A 2 2.94 2.98 16.89
C ARG A 2 1.81 3.18 15.87
N GLY A 3 1.43 4.43 15.56
CA GLY A 3 0.40 4.70 14.54
C GLY A 3 0.78 4.24 13.12
N LEU A 4 2.06 4.33 12.75
CA LEU A 4 2.54 3.86 11.46
C LEU A 4 2.47 2.34 11.38
N MET A 5 2.95 1.63 12.42
CA MET A 5 2.79 0.18 12.52
C MET A 5 1.31 -0.23 12.42
N PHE A 6 0.42 0.43 13.16
CA PHE A 6 -1.02 0.15 13.12
C PHE A 6 -1.60 0.33 11.72
N SER A 7 -1.28 1.46 11.07
CA SER A 7 -1.75 1.72 9.70
C SER A 7 -1.17 0.73 8.67
N THR A 8 0.08 0.27 8.86
CA THR A 8 0.69 -0.78 8.02
C THR A 8 -0.01 -2.12 8.20
N SER A 9 -0.45 -2.47 9.42
CA SER A 9 -1.22 -3.70 9.66
C SER A 9 -2.53 -3.76 8.86
N LEU A 10 -3.07 -2.62 8.39
CA LEU A 10 -4.25 -2.60 7.52
C LEU A 10 -4.02 -3.36 6.21
N PHE A 11 -2.77 -3.51 5.74
CA PHE A 11 -2.43 -4.29 4.55
C PHE A 11 -2.69 -5.80 4.73
N LEU A 12 -2.86 -6.28 5.97
CA LEU A 12 -3.28 -7.66 6.21
C LEU A 12 -4.72 -7.93 5.74
N ILE A 13 -5.59 -6.92 5.72
CA ILE A 13 -6.98 -7.05 5.26
C ILE A 13 -7.03 -7.48 3.78
N PRO A 14 -6.47 -6.72 2.81
CA PRO A 14 -6.41 -7.15 1.43
C PRO A 14 -5.58 -8.42 1.24
N THR A 15 -4.54 -8.64 2.03
CA THR A 15 -3.77 -9.89 1.99
C THR A 15 -4.65 -11.12 2.25
N ILE A 16 -5.41 -11.12 3.36
CA ILE A 16 -6.32 -12.22 3.71
C ILE A 16 -7.41 -12.36 2.66
N TYR A 17 -7.99 -11.24 2.20
CA TYR A 17 -9.02 -11.25 1.17
C TYR A 17 -8.52 -11.88 -0.13
N GLY A 18 -7.34 -11.50 -0.62
CA GLY A 18 -6.74 -12.04 -1.83
C GLY A 18 -6.43 -13.54 -1.74
N PHE A 19 -5.96 -14.02 -0.56
CA PHE A 19 -5.79 -15.46 -0.32
C PHE A 19 -7.12 -16.22 -0.46
N ARG A 20 -8.23 -15.67 0.05
CA ARG A 20 -9.57 -16.29 -0.10
C ARG A 20 -10.07 -16.27 -1.54
N LYS A 21 -9.62 -15.31 -2.35
CA LYS A 21 -9.89 -15.20 -3.79
C LYS A 21 -8.87 -15.92 -4.68
N GLN A 22 -7.97 -16.72 -4.09
CA GLN A 22 -6.92 -17.47 -4.79
C GLN A 22 -5.92 -16.59 -5.57
N GLN A 23 -5.85 -15.30 -5.29
CA GLN A 23 -4.90 -14.35 -5.87
C GLN A 23 -3.57 -14.39 -5.10
N TYR A 24 -2.93 -15.56 -5.11
CA TYR A 24 -1.80 -15.89 -4.23
C TYR A 24 -0.55 -15.02 -4.46
N VAL A 25 -0.27 -14.67 -5.72
CA VAL A 25 0.91 -13.87 -6.07
C VAL A 25 0.83 -12.48 -5.45
N LEU A 26 -0.25 -11.74 -5.70
CA LEU A 26 -0.46 -10.39 -5.15
C LEU A 26 -0.56 -10.40 -3.61
N SER A 27 -1.19 -11.43 -3.06
CA SER A 27 -1.34 -11.59 -1.60
C SER A 27 0.00 -11.87 -0.93
N THR A 28 0.86 -12.69 -1.55
CA THR A 28 2.21 -12.99 -1.04
C THR A 28 3.11 -11.76 -1.08
N ILE A 29 3.10 -11.02 -2.18
CA ILE A 29 3.83 -9.75 -2.31
C ILE A 29 3.40 -8.77 -1.21
N ASN A 30 2.09 -8.66 -0.96
CA ASN A 30 1.57 -7.77 0.07
C ASN A 30 1.93 -8.23 1.49
N LEU A 31 1.92 -9.53 1.76
CA LEU A 31 2.33 -10.09 3.04
C LEU A 31 3.80 -9.79 3.34
N ILE A 32 4.70 -10.04 2.38
CA ILE A 32 6.13 -9.76 2.53
C ILE A 32 6.35 -8.26 2.75
N THR A 33 5.67 -7.41 1.98
CA THR A 33 5.74 -5.95 2.14
C THR A 33 5.27 -5.52 3.53
N THR A 34 4.15 -6.06 4.00
CA THR A 34 3.60 -5.76 5.33
C THR A 34 4.58 -6.13 6.43
N ILE A 35 5.18 -7.33 6.36
CA ILE A 35 6.18 -7.79 7.34
C ILE A 35 7.42 -6.88 7.32
N ALA A 36 7.94 -6.56 6.13
CA ALA A 36 9.08 -5.67 5.98
C ALA A 36 8.82 -4.28 6.57
N SER A 37 7.67 -3.69 6.23
CA SER A 37 7.27 -2.36 6.72
C SER A 37 7.02 -2.36 8.23
N LEU A 38 6.39 -3.41 8.78
CA LEU A 38 6.22 -3.52 10.24
C LEU A 38 7.57 -3.63 10.95
N HIS A 39 8.51 -4.40 10.39
CA HIS A 39 9.87 -4.51 10.93
C HIS A 39 10.57 -3.15 10.93
N TYR A 40 10.52 -2.41 9.82
CA TYR A 40 11.10 -1.07 9.74
C TYR A 40 10.43 -0.09 10.71
N TRP A 41 9.11 -0.05 10.77
CA TRP A 41 8.39 0.92 11.61
C TRP A 41 8.47 0.64 13.11
N ARG A 42 8.82 -0.59 13.51
CA ARG A 42 9.14 -0.92 14.90
C ARG A 42 10.34 -0.09 15.39
N GLU A 43 11.41 -0.05 14.60
CA GLU A 43 12.66 0.65 14.89
C GLU A 43 13.21 1.32 13.62
N PRO A 44 12.76 2.54 13.28
CA PRO A 44 13.02 3.16 11.98
C PRO A 44 14.42 3.78 11.91
N LEU A 45 15.44 2.94 12.00
CA LEU A 45 16.84 3.30 11.85
C LEU A 45 17.27 3.21 10.37
N PRO A 46 18.21 4.06 9.92
CA PRO A 46 18.81 3.91 8.59
C PRO A 46 19.58 2.58 8.51
N GLY A 47 19.58 1.95 7.33
CA GLY A 47 20.33 0.72 7.10
C GLY A 47 19.64 -0.26 6.15
N ALA A 48 20.05 -1.53 6.21
CA ALA A 48 19.55 -2.59 5.34
C ALA A 48 18.04 -2.79 5.44
N ILE A 49 17.46 -2.75 6.64
CA ILE A 49 16.01 -2.93 6.86
C ILE A 49 15.20 -1.84 6.15
N LYS A 50 15.61 -0.57 6.29
CA LYS A 50 14.99 0.55 5.59
C LYS A 50 15.07 0.38 4.08
N ASN A 51 16.25 0.02 3.56
CA ASN A 51 16.43 -0.15 2.12
C ASN A 51 15.59 -1.31 1.57
N PHE A 52 15.51 -2.41 2.32
CA PHE A 52 14.66 -3.54 1.98
C PHE A 52 13.18 -3.14 1.95
N ASP A 53 12.68 -2.45 2.98
CA ASP A 53 11.31 -1.91 3.03
C ASP A 53 11.01 -1.00 1.84
N LEU A 54 11.93 -0.07 1.51
CA LEU A 54 11.77 0.83 0.37
C LEU A 54 11.75 0.10 -0.98
N VAL A 55 12.57 -0.93 -1.16
CA VAL A 55 12.60 -1.71 -2.40
C VAL A 55 11.32 -2.53 -2.53
N ILE A 56 10.95 -3.27 -1.48
CA ILE A 56 9.79 -4.18 -1.55
C ILE A 56 8.47 -3.40 -1.65
N SER A 57 8.32 -2.27 -0.96
CA SER A 57 7.14 -1.41 -1.08
C SER A 57 6.98 -0.80 -2.48
N LYS A 58 8.08 -0.43 -3.15
CA LYS A 58 8.05 0.01 -4.55
C LYS A 58 7.66 -1.11 -5.50
N LEU A 59 8.21 -2.32 -5.31
CA LEU A 59 7.84 -3.49 -6.11
C LEU A 59 6.38 -3.85 -5.92
N ALA A 60 5.88 -3.84 -4.68
CA ALA A 60 4.46 -4.05 -4.40
C ALA A 60 3.59 -2.94 -5.01
N GLY A 61 4.03 -1.69 -4.93
CA GLY A 61 3.41 -0.56 -5.62
C GLY A 61 3.29 -0.83 -7.12
N ILE A 62 4.38 -1.20 -7.78
CA ILE A 62 4.38 -1.54 -9.22
C ILE A 62 3.45 -2.72 -9.50
N ALA A 63 3.48 -3.77 -8.69
CA ALA A 63 2.60 -4.93 -8.88
C ALA A 63 1.12 -4.51 -8.80
N TYR A 64 0.69 -3.80 -7.75
CA TYR A 64 -0.71 -3.40 -7.63
C TYR A 64 -1.09 -2.29 -8.62
N PHE A 65 -0.25 -1.29 -8.88
CA PHE A 65 -0.55 -0.22 -9.84
C PHE A 65 -0.52 -0.72 -11.29
N TRP A 66 0.54 -1.40 -11.71
CA TRP A 66 0.70 -1.80 -13.11
C TRP A 66 -0.18 -2.99 -13.46
N TYR A 67 -0.12 -4.05 -12.64
CA TYR A 67 -0.90 -5.24 -12.93
C TYR A 67 -2.35 -5.06 -12.48
N GLY A 68 -2.60 -4.53 -11.29
CA GLY A 68 -3.96 -4.38 -10.78
C GLY A 68 -4.84 -3.40 -11.54
N TYR A 69 -4.40 -2.15 -11.74
CA TYR A 69 -5.27 -1.12 -12.36
C TYR A 69 -5.55 -1.35 -13.84
N ASN A 70 -4.59 -1.92 -14.58
CA ASN A 70 -4.76 -2.20 -16.01
C ASN A 70 -5.74 -3.34 -16.29
N HIS A 71 -6.03 -4.17 -15.30
CA HIS A 71 -6.95 -5.31 -15.42
C HIS A 71 -8.26 -5.08 -14.65
N LEU A 72 -8.64 -3.83 -14.36
CA LEU A 72 -9.95 -3.52 -13.78
C LEU A 72 -11.02 -3.50 -14.87
N ASP A 73 -11.85 -4.53 -14.96
CA ASP A 73 -12.81 -4.68 -16.06
C ASP A 73 -14.12 -3.92 -15.84
N ASN A 74 -14.54 -3.78 -14.58
CA ASN A 74 -15.75 -3.04 -14.23
C ASN A 74 -15.49 -1.52 -14.21
N ILE A 75 -16.26 -0.76 -15.01
CA ILE A 75 -16.11 0.71 -15.12
C ILE A 75 -16.25 1.44 -13.78
N HIS A 76 -17.13 0.99 -12.89
CA HIS A 76 -17.32 1.60 -11.57
C HIS A 76 -16.11 1.35 -10.67
N ILE A 77 -15.58 0.13 -10.68
CA ILE A 77 -14.36 -0.23 -9.94
C ILE A 77 -13.16 0.52 -10.51
N ARG A 78 -13.07 0.67 -11.82
CA ARG A 78 -12.00 1.42 -12.50
C ARG A 78 -12.02 2.89 -12.13
N LEU A 79 -13.20 3.53 -12.13
CA LEU A 79 -13.36 4.92 -11.71
C LEU A 79 -12.99 5.11 -10.23
N ALA A 80 -13.52 4.26 -9.34
CA ALA A 80 -13.16 4.28 -7.92
C ALA A 80 -11.66 4.06 -7.70
N GLY A 81 -11.06 3.16 -8.49
CA GLY A 81 -9.63 2.93 -8.57
C GLY A 81 -8.90 4.22 -8.88
N TYR A 82 -9.15 4.85 -10.04
CA TYR A 82 -8.42 6.07 -10.44
C TYR A 82 -8.56 7.21 -9.44
N VAL A 83 -9.75 7.43 -8.87
CA VAL A 83 -9.96 8.42 -7.81
C VAL A 83 -9.10 8.08 -6.59
N ASN A 84 -9.11 6.83 -6.12
CA ASN A 84 -8.28 6.39 -5.01
C ASN A 84 -6.77 6.49 -5.33
N GLY A 85 -6.37 6.18 -6.56
CA GLY A 85 -5.00 6.31 -7.05
C GLY A 85 -4.51 7.76 -7.01
N ALA A 86 -5.33 8.72 -7.43
CA ALA A 86 -5.04 10.14 -7.32
C ALA A 86 -4.91 10.57 -5.85
N CYS A 87 -5.85 10.16 -4.99
CA CYS A 87 -5.78 10.41 -3.54
C CYS A 87 -4.48 9.87 -2.92
N MET A 88 -4.11 8.63 -3.27
CA MET A 88 -2.89 7.99 -2.82
C MET A 88 -1.63 8.79 -3.20
N LEU A 89 -1.54 9.26 -4.45
CA LEU A 89 -0.42 10.09 -4.91
C LEU A 89 -0.35 11.44 -4.19
N LEU A 90 -1.51 12.09 -3.99
CA LEU A 90 -1.59 13.35 -3.25
C LEU A 90 -1.16 13.19 -1.79
N LEU A 91 -1.63 12.14 -1.11
CA LEU A 91 -1.29 11.84 0.28
C LEU A 91 0.20 11.48 0.43
N TYR A 92 0.74 10.70 -0.50
CA TYR A 92 2.17 10.40 -0.54
C TYR A 92 3.00 11.66 -0.73
N HIS A 93 2.64 12.52 -1.69
CA HIS A 93 3.31 13.79 -1.93
C HIS A 93 3.26 14.71 -0.69
N ALA A 94 2.09 14.86 -0.06
CA ALA A 94 1.92 15.64 1.16
C ALA A 94 2.77 15.08 2.31
N SER A 95 2.80 13.76 2.49
CA SER A 95 3.67 13.09 3.47
C SER A 95 5.15 13.40 3.23
N CYS A 96 5.62 13.29 1.98
CA CYS A 96 7.02 13.56 1.64
C CYS A 96 7.40 15.03 1.86
N ASN A 97 6.58 15.97 1.39
CA ASN A 97 6.83 17.40 1.52
C ASN A 97 6.86 17.85 2.98
N THR A 98 5.92 17.36 3.80
CA THR A 98 5.86 17.71 5.23
C THR A 98 6.98 17.04 6.03
N TYR A 99 7.39 15.82 5.67
CA TYR A 99 8.58 15.18 6.22
C TYR A 99 9.86 15.97 5.91
N ALA A 100 10.05 16.41 4.65
CA ALA A 100 11.20 17.21 4.24
C ALA A 100 11.29 18.56 4.96
N ARG A 101 10.14 19.12 5.38
CA ARG A 101 10.06 20.35 6.18
C ARG A 101 10.14 20.10 7.70
N CYS A 102 10.44 18.88 8.14
CA CYS A 102 10.48 18.47 9.54
C CYS A 102 9.17 18.71 10.32
N LEU A 103 8.02 18.72 9.64
CA LEU A 103 6.72 18.98 10.25
C LEU A 103 6.13 17.68 10.81
N ALA A 104 5.79 17.67 12.11
CA ALA A 104 5.35 16.46 12.81
C ALA A 104 4.12 15.75 12.20
N HIS A 105 3.28 16.48 11.46
CA HIS A 105 2.05 15.96 10.86
C HIS A 105 2.25 15.06 9.62
N TRP A 106 3.48 14.90 9.12
CA TRP A 106 3.77 13.98 8.00
C TRP A 106 3.24 12.57 8.25
N LYS A 107 3.25 12.14 9.52
CA LYS A 107 2.76 10.82 9.96
C LYS A 107 1.28 10.64 9.63
N TYR A 108 0.47 11.68 9.74
CA TYR A 108 -0.97 11.58 9.46
C TYR A 108 -1.22 11.41 7.96
N TYR A 109 -0.52 12.17 7.12
CA TYR A 109 -0.56 11.99 5.67
C TYR A 109 -0.07 10.59 5.26
N HIS A 110 0.99 10.08 5.91
CA HIS A 110 1.50 8.74 5.64
C HIS A 110 0.53 7.63 6.06
N MET A 111 -0.10 7.77 7.23
CA MET A 111 -1.12 6.84 7.70
C MET A 111 -2.37 6.87 6.80
N ALA A 112 -2.80 8.05 6.35
CA ALA A 112 -3.88 8.18 5.37
C ALA A 112 -3.50 7.56 4.02
N PHE A 113 -2.25 7.73 3.58
CA PHE A 113 -1.70 7.05 2.41
C PHE A 113 -1.81 5.52 2.56
N HIS A 114 -1.46 4.94 3.72
CA HIS A 114 -1.67 3.50 3.96
C HIS A 114 -3.13 3.09 3.84
N VAL A 115 -4.07 3.89 4.35
CA VAL A 115 -5.51 3.60 4.16
C VAL A 115 -5.89 3.57 2.68
N SER A 116 -5.45 4.56 1.90
CA SER A 116 -5.69 4.59 0.44
C SER A 116 -5.02 3.44 -0.31
N VAL A 117 -3.81 3.02 0.10
CA VAL A 117 -3.14 1.83 -0.43
C VAL A 117 -4.00 0.59 -0.16
N ALA A 118 -4.44 0.37 1.09
CA ALA A 118 -5.25 -0.79 1.46
C ALA A 118 -6.59 -0.83 0.68
N ILE A 119 -7.26 0.31 0.53
CA ILE A 119 -8.47 0.43 -0.30
C ILE A 119 -8.18 0.10 -1.76
N GLY A 120 -7.09 0.63 -2.33
CA GLY A 120 -6.68 0.35 -3.70
C GLY A 120 -6.40 -1.13 -3.93
N GLN A 121 -5.71 -1.78 -2.99
CA GLN A 121 -5.48 -3.22 -3.01
C GLN A 121 -6.80 -4.01 -2.95
N MET A 122 -7.75 -3.61 -2.10
CA MET A 122 -9.09 -4.23 -2.04
C MET A 122 -9.85 -4.10 -3.37
N LEU A 123 -9.82 -2.93 -4.01
CA LEU A 123 -10.47 -2.72 -5.31
C LEU A 123 -9.90 -3.66 -6.37
N ILE A 124 -8.57 -3.76 -6.45
CA ILE A 124 -7.87 -4.65 -7.38
C ILE A 124 -8.23 -6.11 -7.13
N LEU A 125 -8.17 -6.57 -5.88
CA LEU A 125 -8.46 -7.96 -5.53
C LEU A 125 -9.95 -8.29 -5.65
N SER A 126 -10.83 -7.29 -5.54
CA SER A 126 -12.27 -7.46 -5.74
C SER A 126 -12.66 -7.65 -7.19
N ASN A 127 -11.80 -7.22 -8.13
CA ASN A 127 -11.97 -7.54 -9.53
C ASN A 127 -11.74 -9.03 -9.72
N GLU A 128 -12.71 -9.72 -10.34
CA GLU A 128 -12.52 -11.10 -10.78
C GLU A 128 -11.45 -11.09 -11.87
N LEU A 129 -10.20 -11.27 -11.48
CA LEU A 129 -9.15 -11.62 -12.43
C LEU A 129 -9.47 -13.05 -12.89
N THR A 130 -10.23 -13.18 -13.98
CA THR A 130 -10.34 -14.43 -14.72
C THR A 130 -8.95 -14.76 -15.26
N VAL A 131 -8.24 -15.63 -14.57
CA VAL A 131 -7.07 -16.36 -15.11
C VAL A 131 -7.58 -17.67 -15.67
#